data_AF-A0A7U7PQ49-F1
#
_entry.id   AF-A0A7U7PQ49-F1
#
_cell.length_a   1.000
_cell.length_b   1.000
_cell.length_c   1.000
_cell.angle_alpha   90.00
_cell.angle_beta   90.00
_cell.angle_gamma   90.00
#
_symmetry.space_group_name_H-M   'P 1'
#
loop_
_entity.id
_entity.type
_entity.pdbx_description
1 polymer ?
#
loop_
_entity_poly.entity_id
_entity_poly.type
_entity_poly.pdbx_seq_one_letter_code
_entity_poly.pdbx_strand_id
1 'polypeptide(L)'
;MSRLGIEYQNGLIYEGRDNPSSLAVPTPIISQCTLIESPSDLERLPRGIDSDPFRWIFREDSFDPVSRVRRGRLFQPFSNSNKELVSVDAHPFLPSDLGRRGVDGQLRKEMTVFIHCTQLVVRRERGEGLQLAIGHEGAHSLWRILQTEQTVTQDVLVTLRAESVFGVLPPLDLAQIPEDGRTAVAAAYDRVMHVAYRDSPTSVVDQCRNLCAVLMARWLRQRTSNDRLLHDDLGACISAVKKFAEGEHQLVRAALETVNRLHPRGKENERERYSLREVSNEDAELALHATGFVIRELGWGR
;
A
#
# COMPACT_ATOMS: atom_id res chain seq x y z
N MET A 1 6.27 10.27 -27.96
CA MET A 1 6.54 9.75 -26.60
C MET A 1 6.18 10.81 -25.58
N SER A 2 5.40 10.50 -24.55
CA SER A 2 5.10 11.47 -23.49
C SER A 2 6.34 11.86 -22.69
N ARG A 3 6.43 13.15 -22.35
CA ARG A 3 7.46 13.76 -21.52
C ARG A 3 6.83 14.42 -20.31
N LEU A 4 7.53 14.32 -19.19
CA LEU A 4 7.24 15.08 -17.97
C LEU A 4 8.49 15.89 -17.60
N GLY A 5 8.30 17.17 -17.31
CA GLY A 5 9.36 18.09 -16.93
C GLY A 5 9.08 18.67 -15.54
N ILE A 6 10.09 18.69 -14.68
CA ILE A 6 10.00 19.33 -13.35
C ILE A 6 10.94 20.55 -13.35
N GLU A 7 10.37 21.75 -13.34
CA GLU A 7 11.14 23.01 -13.40
C GLU A 7 11.76 23.35 -12.04
N TYR A 8 13.04 23.75 -12.06
CA TYR A 8 13.81 24.01 -10.84
C TYR A 8 13.38 25.24 -10.04
N GLN A 9 12.93 26.30 -10.72
CA GLN A 9 12.75 27.60 -10.06
C GLN A 9 11.52 27.62 -9.17
N ASN A 10 10.42 27.04 -9.63
CA ASN A 10 9.11 27.13 -8.99
C ASN A 10 8.49 25.74 -8.75
N GLY A 11 9.16 24.64 -9.12
CA GLY A 11 8.63 23.29 -9.00
C GLY A 11 7.46 23.01 -9.94
N LEU A 12 7.32 23.79 -11.01
CA LEU A 12 6.20 23.66 -11.95
C LEU A 12 6.38 22.40 -12.81
N ILE A 13 5.25 21.74 -13.07
CA ILE A 13 5.22 20.49 -13.84
C ILE A 13 4.77 20.79 -15.26
N TYR A 14 5.55 20.31 -16.23
CA TYR A 14 5.24 20.42 -17.64
C TYR A 14 5.03 19.04 -18.24
N GLU A 15 4.07 18.92 -19.14
CA GLU A 15 3.77 17.69 -19.89
C GLU A 15 3.78 18.01 -21.39
N GLY A 16 4.00 16.99 -22.21
CA GLY A 16 3.89 17.14 -23.66
C GLY A 16 4.34 15.91 -24.42
N ARG A 17 4.08 15.91 -25.73
CA ARG A 17 4.56 14.89 -26.65
C ARG A 17 5.94 15.29 -27.16
N ASP A 18 6.90 14.41 -27.00
CA ASP A 18 8.30 14.52 -27.42
C ASP A 18 9.12 15.58 -26.63
N ASN A 19 8.47 16.63 -26.11
CA ASN A 19 9.05 17.65 -25.23
C ASN A 19 8.03 18.09 -24.15
N PRO A 20 8.42 18.35 -22.88
CA PRO A 20 7.51 18.85 -21.86
C PRO A 20 7.33 20.37 -21.97
N SER A 21 6.57 20.80 -22.99
CA SER A 21 6.42 22.22 -23.35
C SER A 21 5.22 22.91 -22.71
N SER A 22 4.22 22.16 -22.25
CA SER A 22 2.96 22.71 -21.78
C SER A 22 2.82 22.54 -20.27
N LEU A 23 2.48 23.62 -19.58
CA LEU A 23 2.25 23.58 -18.13
C LEU A 23 1.07 22.66 -17.81
N ALA A 24 1.26 21.72 -16.89
CA ALA A 24 0.19 20.85 -16.41
C ALA A 24 -0.67 21.61 -15.39
N VAL A 25 -1.94 21.83 -15.74
CA VAL A 25 -2.91 22.56 -14.90
C VAL A 25 -4.18 21.71 -14.73
N PRO A 26 -4.65 21.45 -13.49
CA PRO A 26 -3.99 21.79 -12.21
C PRO A 26 -2.64 21.07 -12.04
N THR A 27 -1.78 21.58 -11.16
CA THR A 27 -0.49 20.95 -10.85
C THR A 27 -0.72 19.50 -10.40
N PRO A 28 -0.19 18.50 -11.11
CA PRO A 28 -0.43 17.11 -10.78
C PRO A 28 0.34 16.71 -9.51
N ILE A 29 -0.18 15.71 -8.81
CA ILE A 29 0.53 15.07 -7.71
C ILE A 29 1.59 14.15 -8.31
N ILE A 30 2.85 14.46 -8.04
CA ILE A 30 3.99 13.64 -8.45
C ILE A 30 4.80 13.22 -7.23
N SER A 31 5.44 12.06 -7.30
CA SER A 31 6.31 11.55 -6.25
C SER A 31 7.43 10.73 -6.85
N GLN A 32 8.61 10.80 -6.26
CA GLN A 32 9.66 9.84 -6.60
C GLN A 32 9.22 8.44 -6.19
N CYS A 33 9.64 7.43 -6.94
CA CYS A 33 9.35 6.05 -6.63
C CYS A 33 10.49 5.12 -6.99
N THR A 34 10.51 3.97 -6.33
CA THR A 34 11.49 2.89 -6.54
C THR A 34 10.76 1.57 -6.69
N LEU A 35 11.07 0.82 -7.74
CA LEU A 35 10.63 -0.57 -7.88
C LEU A 35 11.43 -1.44 -6.91
N ILE A 36 10.73 -2.23 -6.10
CA ILE A 36 11.30 -3.12 -5.10
C ILE A 36 11.30 -4.53 -5.69
N GLU A 37 12.50 -5.05 -6.00
CA GLU A 37 12.71 -6.42 -6.47
C GLU A 37 13.26 -7.31 -5.35
N SER A 38 13.89 -6.68 -4.35
CA SER A 38 14.45 -7.33 -3.17
C SER A 38 14.34 -6.43 -1.93
N PRO A 39 14.36 -6.99 -0.71
CA PRO A 39 14.25 -6.19 0.52
C PRO A 39 15.33 -5.10 0.68
N SER A 40 16.52 -5.28 0.10
CA SER A 40 17.61 -4.29 0.15
C SER A 40 17.35 -3.04 -0.70
N ASP A 41 16.35 -3.06 -1.58
CA ASP A 41 15.94 -1.87 -2.34
C ASP A 41 15.32 -0.78 -1.45
N LEU A 42 14.75 -1.18 -0.30
CA LEU A 42 14.21 -0.26 0.71
C LEU A 42 15.29 0.59 1.39
N GLU A 43 16.55 0.13 1.39
CA GLU A 43 17.68 0.90 1.90
C GLU A 43 18.18 1.96 0.89
N ARG A 44 17.68 1.90 -0.35
CA ARG A 44 18.13 2.75 -1.48
C ARG A 44 17.02 3.64 -2.02
N LEU A 45 16.03 3.94 -1.18
CA LEU A 45 14.96 4.88 -1.46
C LEU A 45 15.51 6.29 -1.74
N PRO A 46 14.80 7.10 -2.52
CA PRO A 46 15.30 8.42 -2.90
C PRO A 46 15.27 9.36 -1.70
N ARG A 47 16.20 10.32 -1.65
CA ARG A 47 16.32 11.32 -0.57
C ARG A 47 15.68 12.66 -0.92
N GLY A 48 14.91 12.70 -2.00
CA GLY A 48 14.36 13.91 -2.59
C GLY A 48 14.96 14.21 -3.97
N ILE A 49 14.28 15.09 -4.71
CA ILE A 49 14.63 15.40 -6.10
C ILE A 49 15.96 16.14 -6.25
N ASP A 50 16.33 16.96 -5.27
CA ASP A 50 17.59 17.70 -5.30
C ASP A 50 18.80 16.79 -5.10
N SER A 51 18.66 15.76 -4.25
CA SER A 51 19.71 14.79 -3.93
C SER A 51 19.79 13.66 -4.95
N ASP A 52 18.64 13.15 -5.39
CA ASP A 52 18.53 11.98 -6.27
C ASP A 52 17.57 12.27 -7.45
N PRO A 53 17.93 13.19 -8.38
CA PRO A 53 17.04 13.61 -9.47
C PRO A 53 16.72 12.50 -10.48
N PHE A 54 17.57 11.47 -10.56
CA PHE A 54 17.50 10.39 -11.54
C PHE A 54 16.70 9.18 -11.05
N ARG A 55 15.55 9.44 -10.42
CA ARG A 55 14.66 8.39 -9.88
C ARG A 55 13.39 8.33 -10.71
N TRP A 56 12.68 7.21 -10.64
CA TRP A 56 11.39 7.13 -11.33
C TRP A 56 10.41 8.11 -10.67
N ILE A 57 9.47 8.62 -11.45
CA ILE A 57 8.41 9.51 -10.99
C ILE A 57 7.08 8.82 -11.22
N PHE A 58 6.30 8.69 -10.15
CA PHE A 58 4.89 8.34 -10.20
C PHE A 58 4.07 9.63 -10.24
N ARG A 59 3.28 9.79 -11.30
CA ARG A 59 2.29 10.86 -11.45
C ARG A 59 0.91 10.27 -11.20
N GLU A 60 0.26 10.69 -10.12
CA GLU A 60 -1.03 10.16 -9.72
C GLU A 60 -2.16 10.72 -10.60
N ASP A 61 -2.99 9.83 -11.14
CA ASP A 61 -4.17 10.19 -11.92
C ASP A 61 -5.45 10.07 -11.08
N SER A 62 -5.51 9.07 -10.18
CA SER A 62 -6.63 8.89 -9.25
C SER A 62 -6.24 8.06 -8.03
N PHE A 63 -6.92 8.30 -6.90
CA PHE A 63 -6.83 7.50 -5.70
C PHE A 63 -8.24 7.20 -5.16
N ASP A 64 -8.54 5.91 -4.97
CA ASP A 64 -9.72 5.46 -4.26
C ASP A 64 -9.33 5.13 -2.81
N PRO A 65 -9.75 5.94 -1.81
CA PRO A 65 -9.41 5.71 -0.41
C PRO A 65 -10.10 4.48 0.19
N VAL A 66 -11.20 4.00 -0.39
CA VAL A 66 -11.95 2.84 0.13
C VAL A 66 -11.28 1.55 -0.30
N SER A 67 -11.07 1.37 -1.61
CA SER A 67 -10.36 0.19 -2.12
C SER A 67 -8.85 0.26 -1.91
N ARG A 68 -8.33 1.45 -1.56
CA ARG A 68 -6.91 1.78 -1.44
C ARG A 68 -6.16 1.41 -2.72
N VAL A 69 -6.77 1.79 -3.83
CA VAL A 69 -6.21 1.64 -5.17
C VAL A 69 -5.78 3.01 -5.68
N ARG A 70 -4.54 3.09 -6.17
CA ARG A 70 -4.04 4.23 -6.93
C ARG A 70 -3.93 3.85 -8.40
N ARG A 71 -4.19 4.81 -9.26
CA ARG A 71 -3.91 4.70 -10.69
C ARG A 71 -3.08 5.89 -11.11
N GLY A 72 -2.04 5.66 -11.89
CA GLY A 72 -1.15 6.74 -12.32
C GLY A 72 -0.12 6.30 -13.33
N ARG A 73 0.63 7.28 -13.85
CA ARG A 73 1.61 7.10 -14.90
C ARG A 73 3.03 7.06 -14.32
N LEU A 74 3.85 6.14 -14.81
CA LEU A 74 5.24 6.02 -14.43
C LEU A 74 6.17 6.63 -15.48
N PHE A 75 7.11 7.41 -14.98
CA PHE A 75 8.17 8.01 -15.76
C PHE A 75 9.54 7.62 -15.23
N GLN A 76 10.51 7.48 -16.13
CA GLN A 76 11.93 7.27 -15.82
C GLN A 76 12.74 8.47 -16.31
N PRO A 77 13.92 8.73 -15.75
CA PRO A 77 14.80 9.80 -16.23
C PRO A 77 15.09 9.65 -17.73
N PHE A 78 15.02 10.76 -18.48
CA PHE A 78 15.33 10.74 -19.90
C PHE A 78 16.84 10.65 -20.15
N SER A 79 17.60 11.41 -19.38
CA SER A 79 19.04 11.53 -19.51
C SER A 79 19.68 11.56 -18.13
N ASN A 80 21.01 11.46 -18.11
CA ASN A 80 21.80 11.69 -16.90
C ASN A 80 22.05 13.19 -16.66
N SER A 81 21.37 14.09 -17.39
CA SER A 81 21.37 15.52 -17.10
C SER A 81 20.18 15.86 -16.21
N ASN A 82 20.45 16.44 -15.05
CA ASN A 82 19.38 16.90 -14.19
C ASN A 82 18.81 18.24 -14.66
N LYS A 83 19.55 19.00 -15.49
CA LYS A 83 19.16 20.30 -16.03
C LYS A 83 19.14 20.28 -17.55
N GLU A 84 17.95 20.23 -18.13
CA GLU A 84 17.73 20.43 -19.56
C GLU A 84 17.03 21.76 -19.79
N LEU A 85 17.49 22.49 -20.81
CA LEU A 85 16.98 23.80 -21.16
C LEU A 85 15.89 23.63 -22.22
N VAL A 86 14.63 23.74 -21.80
CA VAL A 86 13.46 23.38 -22.59
C VAL A 86 12.68 24.63 -23.00
N SER A 87 12.32 24.72 -24.27
CA SER A 87 11.35 25.72 -24.75
C SER A 87 9.95 25.32 -24.33
N VAL A 88 9.28 26.19 -23.56
CA VAL A 88 7.91 26.03 -23.08
C VAL A 88 7.03 27.18 -23.56
N ASP A 89 5.74 26.92 -23.63
CA ASP A 89 4.76 27.96 -23.92
C ASP A 89 4.60 28.87 -22.70
N ALA A 90 4.63 30.19 -22.91
CA ALA A 90 4.41 31.14 -21.83
C ALA A 90 2.98 31.02 -21.30
N HIS A 91 2.82 30.81 -19.98
CA HIS A 91 1.48 30.69 -19.41
C HIS A 91 0.91 32.06 -18.99
N PRO A 92 -0.30 32.43 -19.43
CA PRO A 92 -0.83 33.79 -19.23
C PRO A 92 -1.05 34.16 -17.75
N PHE A 93 -1.16 33.17 -16.88
CA PHE A 93 -1.39 33.36 -15.44
C PHE A 93 -0.14 33.12 -14.57
N LEU A 94 1.05 32.95 -15.17
CA LEU A 94 2.30 32.84 -14.44
C LEU A 94 3.06 34.17 -14.49
N PRO A 95 3.16 34.93 -13.37
CA PRO A 95 3.89 36.19 -13.35
C PRO A 95 5.37 36.05 -13.75
N SER A 96 5.98 34.89 -13.49
CA SER A 96 7.36 34.57 -13.90
C SER A 96 7.56 34.58 -15.41
N ASP A 97 6.49 34.36 -16.17
CA ASP A 97 6.52 34.24 -17.63
C ASP A 97 6.22 35.59 -18.30
N LEU A 98 5.56 36.50 -17.56
CA LEU A 98 5.27 37.86 -18.01
C LEU A 98 6.59 38.63 -18.25
N GLY A 99 6.75 39.17 -19.46
CA GLY A 99 7.94 39.94 -19.85
C GLY A 99 9.18 39.11 -20.24
N ARG A 100 9.16 37.78 -20.05
CA ARG A 100 10.22 36.85 -20.52
C ARG A 100 9.84 36.11 -21.81
N ARG A 101 8.67 36.41 -22.36
CA ARG A 101 8.13 35.83 -23.58
C ARG A 101 8.97 36.27 -24.78
N GLY A 102 9.54 35.30 -25.50
CA GLY A 102 10.20 35.55 -26.78
C GLY A 102 9.20 35.99 -27.86
N VAL A 103 9.71 36.39 -29.02
CA VAL A 103 8.88 36.83 -30.17
C VAL A 103 7.87 35.75 -30.58
N ASP A 104 8.25 34.47 -30.46
CA ASP A 104 7.42 33.33 -30.82
C ASP A 104 6.44 32.90 -29.71
N GLY A 105 6.39 33.65 -28.61
CA GLY A 105 5.51 33.36 -27.50
C GLY A 105 6.01 32.27 -26.54
N GLN A 106 7.17 31.68 -26.81
CA GLN A 106 7.84 30.69 -25.99
C GLN A 106 8.93 31.32 -25.12
N LEU A 107 9.31 30.61 -24.07
CA LEU A 107 10.42 30.96 -23.19
C LEU A 107 11.20 29.70 -22.82
N ARG A 108 12.44 29.86 -22.36
CA ARG A 108 13.31 28.73 -21.98
C ARG A 108 13.31 28.54 -20.46
N LYS A 109 13.10 27.30 -20.01
CA LYS A 109 13.17 26.92 -18.59
C LYS A 109 14.14 25.76 -18.38
N GLU A 110 14.83 25.77 -17.24
CA GLU A 110 15.65 24.64 -16.79
C GLU A 110 14.77 23.66 -16.03
N MET A 111 14.79 22.39 -16.44
CA MET A 111 14.00 21.34 -15.82
C MET A 111 14.68 19.97 -15.90
N THR A 112 14.33 19.08 -14.98
CA THR A 112 14.63 17.66 -15.11
C THR A 112 13.57 17.00 -16.00
N VAL A 113 13.99 16.28 -17.03
CA VAL A 113 13.10 15.68 -18.03
C VAL A 113 13.01 14.16 -17.84
N PHE A 114 11.79 13.67 -17.89
CA PHE A 114 11.44 12.27 -17.76
C PHE A 114 10.68 11.79 -19.00
N ILE A 115 10.80 10.49 -19.28
CA ILE A 115 10.07 9.76 -20.32
C ILE A 115 9.21 8.68 -19.70
N HIS A 116 8.19 8.21 -20.39
CA HIS A 116 7.46 6.99 -20.01
C HIS A 116 8.41 5.84 -19.60
N CYS A 117 8.03 5.11 -18.55
CA CYS A 117 8.88 4.10 -17.90
C CYS A 117 8.98 2.78 -18.69
N THR A 118 9.73 2.78 -19.80
CA THR A 118 10.01 1.57 -20.59
C THR A 118 10.71 0.49 -19.77
N GLN A 119 11.49 0.88 -18.75
CA GLN A 119 12.19 -0.04 -17.85
C GLN A 119 11.24 -0.95 -17.06
N LEU A 120 9.99 -0.54 -16.78
CA LEU A 120 9.00 -1.41 -16.14
C LEU A 120 8.39 -2.39 -17.16
N VAL A 121 8.08 -1.91 -18.37
CA VAL A 121 7.42 -2.70 -19.42
C VAL A 121 8.25 -3.91 -19.85
N VAL A 122 9.58 -3.78 -19.86
CA VAL A 122 10.50 -4.88 -20.22
C VAL A 122 10.70 -5.91 -19.10
N ARG A 123 10.17 -5.67 -17.89
CA ARG A 123 10.23 -6.66 -16.80
C ARG A 123 9.29 -7.83 -17.07
N ARG A 124 9.56 -8.95 -16.40
CA ARG A 124 8.65 -10.10 -16.38
C ARG A 124 7.27 -9.66 -15.91
N GLU A 125 6.22 -10.13 -16.60
CA GLU A 125 4.82 -9.71 -16.39
C GLU A 125 4.64 -8.18 -16.32
N ARG A 126 5.50 -7.39 -16.97
CA ARG A 126 5.47 -5.91 -16.93
C ARG A 126 5.50 -5.35 -15.50
N GLY A 127 6.14 -6.09 -14.58
CA GLY A 127 6.24 -5.76 -13.17
C GLY A 127 4.98 -6.03 -12.33
N GLU A 128 3.94 -6.66 -12.90
CA GLU A 128 2.77 -7.11 -12.13
C GLU A 128 3.20 -8.06 -11.01
N GLY A 129 2.64 -7.85 -9.83
CA GLY A 129 3.03 -8.56 -8.63
C GLY A 129 4.28 -8.00 -7.92
N LEU A 130 5.03 -7.07 -8.50
CA LEU A 130 6.12 -6.39 -7.80
C LEU A 130 5.61 -5.23 -6.93
N GLN A 131 6.49 -4.76 -6.04
CA GLN A 131 6.22 -3.64 -5.14
C GLN A 131 6.81 -2.34 -5.69
N LEU A 132 6.08 -1.24 -5.53
CA LEU A 132 6.52 0.11 -5.80
C LEU A 132 6.51 0.89 -4.49
N ALA A 133 7.68 1.37 -4.07
CA ALA A 133 7.79 2.35 -3.00
C ALA A 133 7.58 3.75 -3.58
N ILE A 134 6.57 4.48 -3.10
CA ILE A 134 6.26 5.85 -3.52
C ILE A 134 6.57 6.81 -2.38
N GLY A 135 7.42 7.79 -2.64
CA GLY A 135 7.93 8.76 -1.67
C GLY A 135 9.45 8.72 -1.55
N HIS A 136 9.96 9.29 -0.46
CA HIS A 136 11.39 9.37 -0.15
C HIS A 136 11.72 8.58 1.13
N GLU A 137 12.99 8.42 1.46
CA GLU A 137 13.44 7.55 2.57
C GLU A 137 12.73 7.82 3.91
N GLY A 138 12.49 9.11 4.23
CA GLY A 138 11.85 9.54 5.47
C GLY A 138 10.32 9.51 5.44
N ALA A 139 9.70 9.40 4.26
CA ALA A 139 8.25 9.33 4.09
C ALA A 139 7.91 8.63 2.78
N HIS A 140 7.63 7.32 2.86
CA HIS A 140 7.20 6.51 1.73
C HIS A 140 6.04 5.59 2.09
N SER A 141 5.38 5.08 1.05
CA SER A 141 4.34 4.07 1.14
C SER A 141 4.62 2.94 0.13
N LEU A 142 4.25 1.71 0.49
CA LEU A 142 4.45 0.53 -0.35
C LEU A 142 3.15 0.14 -1.05
N TRP A 143 3.27 -0.17 -2.34
CA TRP A 143 2.15 -0.49 -3.21
C TRP A 143 2.46 -1.69 -4.09
N ARG A 144 1.54 -2.65 -4.16
CA ARG A 144 1.62 -3.76 -5.12
C ARG A 144 1.16 -3.28 -6.49
N ILE A 145 1.91 -3.61 -7.54
CA ILE A 145 1.48 -3.41 -8.92
C ILE A 145 0.49 -4.52 -9.27
N LEU A 146 -0.77 -4.16 -9.46
CA LEU A 146 -1.83 -5.10 -9.87
C LEU A 146 -1.87 -5.28 -11.39
N GLN A 147 -1.66 -4.19 -12.12
CA GLN A 147 -1.80 -4.16 -13.56
C GLN A 147 -0.91 -3.08 -14.17
N THR A 148 -0.29 -3.40 -15.31
CA THR A 148 0.46 -2.44 -16.12
C THR A 148 -0.13 -2.38 -17.53
N GLU A 149 -0.53 -1.19 -17.96
CA GLU A 149 -1.09 -0.90 -19.28
C GLU A 149 -0.19 0.09 -20.04
N GLN A 150 -0.14 -0.02 -21.36
CA GLN A 150 0.44 1.01 -22.22
C GLN A 150 -0.66 1.69 -23.04
N THR A 151 -0.74 3.01 -22.95
CA THR A 151 -1.74 3.79 -23.69
C THR A 151 -1.31 4.06 -25.13
N VAL A 152 -2.21 4.61 -25.95
CA VAL A 152 -1.89 5.03 -27.34
C VAL A 152 -0.79 6.10 -27.40
N THR A 153 -0.65 6.93 -26.35
CA THR A 153 0.42 7.92 -26.21
C THR A 153 1.74 7.33 -25.72
N GLN A 154 1.79 6.00 -25.54
CA GLN A 154 2.91 5.21 -24.99
C GLN A 154 3.16 5.44 -23.49
N ASP A 155 2.26 6.14 -22.79
CA ASP A 155 2.34 6.26 -21.34
C ASP A 155 2.21 4.88 -20.68
N VAL A 156 3.05 4.65 -19.67
CA VAL A 156 3.00 3.43 -18.85
C VAL A 156 2.11 3.73 -17.65
N LEU A 157 0.91 3.18 -17.68
CA LEU A 157 -0.14 3.36 -16.68
C LEU A 157 -0.15 2.15 -15.75
N VAL A 158 -0.08 2.39 -14.44
CA VAL A 158 -0.11 1.34 -13.43
C VAL A 158 -1.33 1.47 -12.54
N THR A 159 -1.91 0.33 -12.18
CA THR A 159 -2.90 0.21 -11.12
C THR A 159 -2.22 -0.42 -9.92
N LEU A 160 -2.28 0.26 -8.79
CA LEU A 160 -1.53 -0.03 -7.58
C LEU A 160 -2.48 -0.26 -6.41
N ARG A 161 -2.16 -1.20 -5.52
CA ARG A 161 -2.91 -1.42 -4.26
C ARG A 161 -2.01 -1.23 -3.06
N ALA A 162 -2.51 -0.53 -2.03
CA ALA A 162 -1.72 -0.26 -0.83
C ALA A 162 -1.35 -1.56 -0.11
N GLU A 163 -0.09 -1.67 0.30
CA GLU A 163 0.41 -2.75 1.17
C GLU A 163 0.48 -2.31 2.62
N SER A 164 -0.51 -1.55 3.08
CA SER A 164 -0.60 -1.13 4.47
C SER A 164 -1.81 -1.74 5.13
N VAL A 165 -1.63 -2.22 6.37
CA VAL A 165 -2.72 -2.76 7.19
C VAL A 165 -3.63 -1.65 7.67
N PHE A 166 -3.15 -0.40 7.68
CA PHE A 166 -3.91 0.77 8.05
C PHE A 166 -5.09 0.92 7.07
N GLY A 167 -6.28 0.56 7.53
CA GLY A 167 -7.53 0.48 6.78
C GLY A 167 -8.07 -0.94 6.55
N VAL A 168 -7.25 -2.00 6.66
CA VAL A 168 -7.71 -3.41 6.68
C VAL A 168 -8.15 -3.74 8.10
N LEU A 169 -7.21 -3.57 9.04
CA LEU A 169 -7.48 -3.61 10.47
C LEU A 169 -8.05 -2.24 10.87
N PRO A 170 -9.28 -2.20 11.42
CA PRO A 170 -9.83 -0.97 11.96
C PRO A 170 -9.03 -0.54 13.20
N PRO A 171 -8.80 0.76 13.44
CA PRO A 171 -8.26 1.24 14.70
C PRO A 171 -9.11 0.73 15.87
N LEU A 172 -8.44 0.27 16.93
CA LEU A 172 -9.15 -0.22 18.12
C LEU A 172 -9.87 0.92 18.86
N ASP A 173 -11.14 0.72 19.16
CA ASP A 173 -11.85 1.53 20.15
C ASP A 173 -11.63 0.97 21.56
N LEU A 174 -10.55 1.42 22.21
CA LEU A 174 -10.20 0.98 23.56
C LEU A 174 -11.31 1.23 24.58
N ALA A 175 -12.23 2.17 24.34
CA ALA A 175 -13.34 2.44 25.25
C ALA A 175 -14.36 1.29 25.28
N GLN A 176 -14.50 0.53 24.19
CA GLN A 176 -15.41 -0.62 24.08
C GLN A 176 -14.81 -1.92 24.63
N ILE A 177 -13.50 -1.93 24.89
CA ILE A 177 -12.77 -3.08 25.40
C ILE A 177 -12.74 -3.01 26.95
N PRO A 178 -13.05 -4.12 27.66
CA PRO A 178 -12.91 -4.21 29.11
C PRO A 178 -11.52 -3.79 29.60
N GLU A 179 -11.46 -3.03 30.71
CA GLU A 179 -10.22 -2.37 31.16
C GLU A 179 -9.05 -3.34 31.36
N ASP A 180 -9.32 -4.50 31.96
CA ASP A 180 -8.35 -5.55 32.20
C ASP A 180 -7.88 -6.27 30.92
N GLY A 181 -8.64 -6.15 29.83
CA GLY A 181 -8.32 -6.67 28.52
C GLY A 181 -7.51 -5.73 27.63
N ARG A 182 -7.59 -4.40 27.86
CA ARG A 182 -7.07 -3.36 26.94
C ARG A 182 -5.60 -3.56 26.57
N THR A 183 -4.72 -3.72 27.57
CA THR A 183 -3.27 -3.86 27.35
C THR A 183 -2.93 -5.07 26.48
N ALA A 184 -3.58 -6.22 26.74
CA ALA A 184 -3.31 -7.44 26.02
C ALA A 184 -3.86 -7.40 24.57
N VAL A 185 -5.03 -6.79 24.37
CA VAL A 185 -5.59 -6.58 23.02
C VAL A 185 -4.71 -5.62 22.22
N ALA A 186 -4.33 -4.48 22.81
CA ALA A 186 -3.45 -3.50 22.16
C ALA A 186 -2.11 -4.15 21.77
N ALA A 187 -1.46 -4.85 22.70
CA ALA A 187 -0.19 -5.53 22.41
C ALA A 187 -0.31 -6.61 21.31
N ALA A 188 -1.43 -7.35 21.26
CA ALA A 188 -1.67 -8.32 20.19
C ALA A 188 -1.94 -7.65 18.84
N TYR A 189 -2.69 -6.55 18.85
CA TYR A 189 -2.96 -5.74 17.67
C TYR A 189 -1.68 -5.15 17.09
N ASP A 190 -0.83 -4.56 17.92
CA ASP A 190 0.44 -3.98 17.52
C ASP A 190 1.39 -5.02 16.90
N ARG A 191 1.39 -6.26 17.40
CA ARG A 191 2.14 -7.35 16.77
C ARG A 191 1.67 -7.62 15.36
N VAL A 192 0.35 -7.68 15.12
CA VAL A 192 -0.18 -7.85 13.76
C VAL A 192 0.22 -6.67 12.88
N MET A 193 0.07 -5.44 13.37
CA MET A 193 0.48 -4.23 12.65
C MET A 193 1.97 -4.24 12.29
N HIS A 194 2.82 -4.80 13.15
CA HIS A 194 4.26 -4.91 12.90
C HIS A 194 4.61 -5.95 11.83
N VAL A 195 3.94 -7.12 11.82
CA VAL A 195 4.29 -8.22 10.91
C VAL A 195 3.59 -8.16 9.55
N ALA A 196 2.41 -7.53 9.47
CA ALA A 196 1.47 -7.64 8.36
C ALA A 196 2.04 -7.46 6.93
N TYR A 197 3.13 -6.70 6.78
CA TYR A 197 3.80 -6.49 5.49
C TYR A 197 5.34 -6.48 5.57
N ARG A 198 5.91 -6.84 6.73
CA ARG A 198 7.36 -6.90 6.94
C ARG A 198 7.89 -8.33 7.03
N ASP A 199 7.03 -9.27 7.39
CA ASP A 199 7.39 -10.66 7.63
C ASP A 199 6.85 -11.60 6.54
N SER A 200 7.22 -12.87 6.67
CA SER A 200 6.66 -13.96 5.86
C SER A 200 5.14 -14.08 6.01
N PRO A 201 4.42 -14.57 4.99
CA PRO A 201 2.98 -14.82 5.05
C PRO A 201 2.56 -15.68 6.25
N THR A 202 3.40 -16.66 6.61
CA THR A 202 3.20 -17.50 7.79
C THR A 202 3.18 -16.70 9.08
N SER A 203 4.12 -15.76 9.28
CA SER A 203 4.16 -14.90 10.47
C SER A 203 2.89 -14.05 10.58
N VAL A 204 2.40 -13.51 9.46
CA VAL A 204 1.17 -12.71 9.42
C VAL A 204 -0.04 -13.55 9.85
N VAL A 205 -0.20 -14.75 9.29
CA VAL A 205 -1.29 -15.67 9.65
C VAL A 205 -1.23 -16.03 11.13
N ASP A 206 -0.04 -16.35 11.66
CA ASP A 206 0.16 -16.73 13.06
C ASP A 206 -0.21 -15.59 14.02
N GLN A 207 0.21 -14.35 13.73
CA GLN A 207 -0.15 -13.20 14.56
C GLN A 207 -1.65 -12.86 14.44
N CYS A 208 -2.25 -12.99 13.25
CA CYS A 208 -3.71 -12.84 13.08
C CYS A 208 -4.48 -13.86 13.93
N ARG A 209 -4.04 -15.12 13.94
CA ARG A 209 -4.63 -16.15 14.80
C ARG A 209 -4.49 -15.81 16.28
N ASN A 210 -3.31 -15.36 16.70
CA ASN A 210 -3.06 -14.95 18.07
C ASN A 210 -3.98 -13.78 18.49
N LEU A 211 -4.10 -12.76 17.66
CA LEU A 211 -5.00 -11.64 17.89
C LEU A 211 -6.46 -12.10 17.98
N CYS A 212 -6.93 -12.95 17.05
CA CYS A 212 -8.27 -13.53 17.10
C CYS A 212 -8.53 -14.26 18.43
N ALA A 213 -7.58 -15.06 18.92
CA ALA A 213 -7.71 -15.75 20.22
C ALA A 213 -7.85 -14.75 21.37
N VAL A 214 -6.97 -13.73 21.42
CA VAL A 214 -6.97 -12.68 22.44
C VAL A 214 -8.28 -11.89 22.45
N LEU A 215 -8.79 -11.52 21.27
CA LEU A 215 -10.06 -10.81 21.10
C LEU A 215 -11.23 -11.65 21.61
N MET A 216 -11.35 -12.88 21.12
CA MET A 216 -12.50 -13.72 21.40
C MET A 216 -12.56 -14.16 22.86
N ALA A 217 -11.43 -14.51 23.47
CA ALA A 217 -11.35 -14.87 24.88
C ALA A 217 -11.93 -13.76 25.78
N ARG A 218 -11.59 -12.49 25.49
CA ARG A 218 -12.04 -11.32 26.26
C ARG A 218 -13.50 -10.98 25.97
N TRP A 219 -13.91 -11.04 24.71
CA TRP A 219 -15.28 -10.77 24.32
C TRP A 219 -16.25 -11.81 24.90
N LEU A 220 -15.90 -13.09 24.83
CA LEU A 220 -16.70 -14.16 25.43
C LEU A 220 -16.77 -14.03 26.95
N ARG A 221 -15.65 -13.71 27.62
CA ARG A 221 -15.66 -13.43 29.06
C ARG A 221 -16.57 -12.25 29.40
N GLN A 222 -16.54 -11.16 28.63
CA GLN A 222 -17.42 -10.01 28.84
C GLN A 222 -18.90 -10.40 28.75
N ARG A 223 -19.24 -11.35 27.86
CA ARG A 223 -20.62 -11.82 27.64
C ARG A 223 -21.09 -12.90 28.62
N THR A 224 -20.17 -13.71 29.15
CA THR A 224 -20.51 -14.92 29.92
C THR A 224 -20.03 -14.89 31.37
N SER A 225 -19.20 -13.91 31.74
CA SER A 225 -18.52 -13.81 33.04
C SER A 225 -17.69 -15.05 33.41
N ASN A 226 -17.24 -15.83 32.42
CA ASN A 226 -16.43 -17.03 32.64
C ASN A 226 -14.94 -16.76 32.41
N ASP A 227 -14.20 -16.60 33.51
CA ASP A 227 -12.76 -16.30 33.48
C ASP A 227 -11.90 -17.41 32.86
N ARG A 228 -12.38 -18.66 32.82
CA ARG A 228 -11.62 -19.77 32.22
C ARG A 228 -11.35 -19.55 30.74
N LEU A 229 -12.23 -18.81 30.06
CA LEU A 229 -12.12 -18.52 28.63
C LEU A 229 -10.92 -17.62 28.30
N LEU A 230 -10.30 -16.94 29.27
CA LEU A 230 -9.11 -16.10 29.04
C LEU A 230 -7.88 -16.88 28.61
N HIS A 231 -7.83 -18.17 28.91
CA HIS A 231 -6.70 -19.04 28.63
C HIS A 231 -6.95 -19.96 27.42
N ASP A 232 -8.12 -19.83 26.80
CA ASP A 232 -8.51 -20.66 25.66
C ASP A 232 -7.73 -20.26 24.40
N ASP A 233 -7.44 -21.26 23.59
CA ASP A 233 -6.92 -21.04 22.24
C ASP A 233 -8.05 -20.65 21.27
N LEU A 234 -7.69 -20.33 20.03
CA LEU A 234 -8.70 -19.94 19.03
C LEU A 234 -9.71 -21.06 18.75
N GLY A 235 -9.29 -22.34 18.78
CA GLY A 235 -10.19 -23.47 18.50
C GLY A 235 -11.27 -23.64 19.57
N ALA A 236 -10.89 -23.48 20.85
CA ALA A 236 -11.80 -23.45 21.98
C ALA A 236 -12.74 -22.24 21.90
N CYS A 237 -12.22 -21.05 21.57
CA CYS A 237 -13.03 -19.85 21.37
C CYS A 237 -14.08 -20.03 20.25
N ILE A 238 -13.71 -20.60 19.10
CA ILE A 238 -14.65 -20.91 18.00
C ILE A 238 -15.77 -21.85 18.48
N SER A 239 -15.40 -22.86 19.26
CA SER A 239 -16.35 -23.82 19.82
C SER A 239 -17.31 -23.17 20.82
N ALA A 240 -16.82 -22.22 21.62
CA ALA A 240 -17.62 -21.44 22.55
C ALA A 240 -18.60 -20.50 21.83
N VAL A 241 -18.16 -19.80 20.78
CA VAL A 241 -19.05 -18.96 19.95
C VAL A 241 -20.18 -19.80 19.34
N LYS A 242 -19.87 -21.00 18.85
CA LYS A 242 -20.87 -21.91 18.28
C LYS A 242 -21.96 -22.28 19.31
N LYS A 243 -21.59 -22.48 20.58
CA LYS A 243 -22.53 -22.83 21.66
C LYS A 243 -23.31 -21.62 22.19
N PHE A 244 -22.66 -20.47 22.25
CA PHE A 244 -23.22 -19.26 22.85
C PHE A 244 -24.23 -18.54 21.94
N ALA A 245 -24.03 -18.62 20.61
CA ALA A 245 -24.80 -17.84 19.65
C ALA A 245 -25.15 -18.66 18.40
N GLU A 246 -26.03 -19.65 18.54
CA GLU A 246 -26.58 -20.39 17.39
C GLU A 246 -27.38 -19.43 16.49
N GLY A 247 -26.71 -18.90 15.46
CA GLY A 247 -27.29 -18.06 14.40
C GLY A 247 -26.75 -16.63 14.37
N GLU A 248 -26.63 -15.94 15.51
CA GLU A 248 -26.36 -14.49 15.54
C GLU A 248 -24.91 -14.09 15.17
N HIS A 249 -23.96 -15.01 15.30
CA HIS A 249 -22.53 -14.72 15.06
C HIS A 249 -21.89 -15.68 14.04
N GLN A 250 -22.67 -16.15 13.06
CA GLN A 250 -22.19 -17.10 12.06
C GLN A 250 -21.03 -16.55 11.21
N LEU A 251 -21.07 -15.27 10.84
CA LEU A 251 -20.00 -14.64 10.06
C LEU A 251 -18.72 -14.47 10.87
N VAL A 252 -18.81 -14.05 12.14
CA VAL A 252 -17.67 -14.00 13.06
C VAL A 252 -17.04 -15.38 13.18
N ARG A 253 -17.85 -16.42 13.40
CA ARG A 253 -17.36 -17.81 13.44
C ARG A 253 -16.64 -18.21 12.15
N ALA A 254 -17.20 -17.90 10.99
CA ALA A 254 -16.60 -18.22 9.69
C ALA A 254 -15.26 -17.49 9.48
N ALA A 255 -15.15 -16.23 9.89
CA ALA A 255 -13.90 -15.47 9.84
C ALA A 255 -12.82 -16.09 10.75
N LEU A 256 -13.18 -16.44 11.99
CA LEU A 256 -12.27 -17.12 12.94
C LEU A 256 -11.83 -18.49 12.43
N GLU A 257 -12.75 -19.28 11.86
CA GLU A 257 -12.43 -20.58 11.25
C GLU A 257 -11.50 -20.44 10.05
N THR A 258 -11.68 -19.41 9.23
CA THR A 258 -10.79 -19.09 8.11
C THR A 258 -9.36 -18.88 8.63
N VAL A 259 -9.16 -17.96 9.58
CA VAL A 259 -7.85 -17.69 10.17
C VAL A 259 -7.25 -18.95 10.82
N ASN A 260 -8.06 -19.69 11.58
CA ASN A 260 -7.60 -20.90 12.26
C ASN A 260 -7.20 -22.04 11.29
N ARG A 261 -7.82 -22.11 10.10
CA ARG A 261 -7.49 -23.12 9.07
C ARG A 261 -6.27 -22.75 8.23
N LEU A 262 -5.90 -21.49 8.18
CA LEU A 262 -4.66 -21.05 7.52
C LEU A 262 -3.44 -21.40 8.37
N HIS A 263 -3.55 -21.34 9.70
CA HIS A 263 -2.44 -21.58 10.64
C HIS A 263 -1.69 -22.91 10.45
N PRO A 264 -2.35 -24.09 10.29
CA PRO A 264 -1.64 -25.35 10.05
C PRO A 264 -0.80 -25.36 8.77
N ARG A 265 -1.12 -24.53 7.76
CA ARG A 265 -0.34 -24.44 6.52
C ARG A 265 1.06 -23.86 6.75
N GLY A 266 1.30 -23.18 7.87
CA GLY A 266 2.61 -22.68 8.24
C GLY A 266 3.55 -23.74 8.83
N LYS A 267 3.05 -24.96 9.08
CA LYS A 267 3.78 -26.04 9.75
C LYS A 267 4.03 -27.21 8.80
N GLU A 268 5.29 -27.53 8.55
CA GLU A 268 5.68 -28.55 7.56
C GLU A 268 5.05 -29.91 7.83
N ASN A 269 5.09 -30.37 9.07
CA ASN A 269 4.49 -31.65 9.48
C ASN A 269 2.96 -31.70 9.27
N GLU A 270 2.25 -30.60 9.52
CA GLU A 270 0.80 -30.53 9.31
C GLU A 270 0.47 -30.41 7.82
N ARG A 271 1.30 -29.72 7.04
CA ARG A 271 1.18 -29.66 5.58
C ARG A 271 1.30 -31.05 4.95
N GLU A 272 2.33 -31.81 5.31
CA GLU A 272 2.50 -33.19 4.84
C GLU A 272 1.33 -34.07 5.26
N ARG A 273 0.96 -34.01 6.56
CA ARG A 273 -0.12 -34.83 7.13
C ARG A 273 -1.47 -34.62 6.44
N TYR A 274 -1.79 -33.38 6.07
CA TYR A 274 -3.09 -33.03 5.47
C TYR A 274 -3.00 -32.65 3.98
N SER A 275 -1.84 -32.84 3.34
CA SER A 275 -1.59 -32.48 1.94
C SER A 275 -1.98 -31.03 1.62
N LEU A 276 -1.55 -30.08 2.46
CA LEU A 276 -1.86 -28.66 2.33
C LEU A 276 -0.79 -27.93 1.51
N ARG A 277 -1.23 -26.93 0.73
CA ARG A 277 -0.31 -25.98 0.08
C ARG A 277 0.32 -25.00 1.07
N GLU A 278 1.41 -24.37 0.64
CA GLU A 278 2.07 -23.28 1.37
C GLU A 278 1.17 -22.07 1.57
N VAL A 279 1.45 -21.32 2.63
CA VAL A 279 0.84 -20.01 2.88
C VAL A 279 1.35 -19.03 1.84
N SER A 280 0.43 -18.42 1.09
CA SER A 280 0.75 -17.39 0.10
C SER A 280 0.48 -15.98 0.66
N ASN A 281 0.92 -14.94 -0.05
CA ASN A 281 0.61 -13.56 0.31
C ASN A 281 -0.92 -13.32 0.37
N GLU A 282 -1.68 -13.95 -0.51
CA GLU A 282 -3.14 -13.85 -0.56
C GLU A 282 -3.80 -14.49 0.68
N ASP A 283 -3.22 -15.56 1.24
CA ASP A 283 -3.69 -16.14 2.51
C ASP A 283 -3.43 -15.17 3.68
N ALA A 284 -2.28 -14.51 3.71
CA ALA A 284 -1.96 -13.50 4.72
C ALA A 284 -2.91 -12.29 4.63
N GLU A 285 -3.20 -11.81 3.42
CA GLU A 285 -4.22 -10.78 3.20
C GLU A 285 -5.60 -11.22 3.68
N LEU A 286 -6.03 -12.44 3.35
CA LEU A 286 -7.30 -13.00 3.79
C LEU A 286 -7.38 -13.06 5.33
N ALA A 287 -6.30 -13.48 6.00
CA ALA A 287 -6.24 -13.53 7.45
C ALA A 287 -6.36 -12.13 8.09
N LEU A 288 -5.70 -11.12 7.52
CA LEU A 288 -5.81 -9.73 7.95
C LEU A 288 -7.23 -9.19 7.80
N HIS A 289 -7.85 -9.42 6.63
CA HIS A 289 -9.22 -9.00 6.35
C HIS A 289 -10.24 -9.69 7.27
N ALA A 290 -10.10 -11.00 7.48
CA ALA A 290 -10.95 -11.75 8.41
C ALA A 290 -10.80 -11.26 9.86
N THR A 291 -9.56 -10.97 10.29
CA THR A 291 -9.30 -10.43 11.64
C THR A 291 -9.88 -9.03 11.80
N GLY A 292 -9.71 -8.17 10.79
CA GLY A 292 -10.30 -6.83 10.78
C GLY A 292 -11.82 -6.87 10.78
N PHE A 293 -12.44 -7.83 10.08
CA PHE A 293 -13.87 -8.08 10.12
C PHE A 293 -14.33 -8.45 11.54
N VAL A 294 -13.65 -9.39 12.21
CA VAL A 294 -13.94 -9.76 13.60
C VAL A 294 -13.93 -8.52 14.50
N ILE A 295 -12.89 -7.69 14.46
CA ILE A 295 -12.81 -6.49 15.31
C ILE A 295 -14.03 -5.56 15.13
N ARG A 296 -14.51 -5.38 13.89
CA ARG A 296 -15.71 -4.55 13.60
C ARG A 296 -16.98 -5.19 14.16
N GLU A 297 -17.17 -6.49 13.93
CA GLU A 297 -18.37 -7.21 14.40
C GLU A 297 -18.45 -7.31 15.92
N LEU A 298 -17.32 -7.30 16.62
CA LEU A 298 -17.28 -7.21 18.09
C LEU A 298 -17.65 -5.81 18.61
N GLY A 299 -17.73 -4.80 17.72
CA GLY A 299 -17.94 -3.40 18.09
C GLY A 299 -16.69 -2.74 18.67
N TRP A 300 -15.49 -3.30 18.42
CA TRP A 300 -14.23 -2.83 19.00
C TRP A 300 -13.35 -2.10 17.98
N GLY A 301 -13.82 -1.89 16.76
CA GLY A 301 -13.12 -1.15 15.70
C GLY A 301 -13.84 0.15 15.34
N ARG A 302 -13.06 1.19 15.00
CA ARG A 302 -13.55 2.44 14.41
C ARG A 302 -13.40 2.48 12.89
#